data_AF-A0A536YTI4-F1
#
_entry.id   AF-A0A536YTI4-F1
#
_cell.length_a   1.000
_cell.length_b   1.000
_cell.length_c   1.000
_cell.angle_alpha   90.00
_cell.angle_beta   90.00
_cell.angle_gamma   90.00
#
_symmetry.space_group_name_H-M   'P 1'
#
loop_
_entity.id
_entity.type
_entity.pdbx_description
1 polymer ?
#
loop_
_entity_poly.entity_id
_entity_poly.type
_entity_poly.pdbx_seq_one_letter_code
_entity_poly.pdbx_strand_id
1 'polypeptide(L)'
;MTLNVSWEQYNTLVERLALKVYDSDWRFNQIICLARGGLRVGDVLSRIYEVPLAILSTHSYTAEGGTVRGQLVIAEHMTMTAPRLGERVLLVDDMVDSGHTLEAVYKTLPTRFAHITDIRTAVLWYKGH
;
A
#
# COMPACT_ATOMS: atom_id res chain seq x y z
N MET A 1 11.38 -22.52 -0.93
CA MET A 1 9.95 -22.86 -0.99
C MET A 1 9.25 -21.77 -1.78
N THR A 2 8.52 -22.11 -2.83
CA THR A 2 7.80 -21.14 -3.68
C THR A 2 6.33 -21.14 -3.28
N LEU A 3 5.74 -19.96 -3.08
CA LEU A 3 4.32 -19.82 -2.80
C LEU A 3 3.56 -19.76 -4.13
N ASN A 4 2.70 -20.75 -4.39
CA ASN A 4 1.81 -20.75 -5.55
C ASN A 4 0.39 -20.40 -5.08
N VAL A 5 -0.12 -19.25 -5.53
CA VAL A 5 -1.46 -18.75 -5.19
C VAL A 5 -2.27 -18.64 -6.48
N SER A 6 -3.41 -19.34 -6.54
CA SER A 6 -4.35 -19.19 -7.66
C SER A 6 -5.06 -17.84 -7.62
N TRP A 7 -5.62 -17.41 -8.75
CA TRP A 7 -6.39 -16.16 -8.83
C TRP A 7 -7.59 -16.13 -7.87
N GLU A 8 -8.29 -17.25 -7.71
CA GLU A 8 -9.42 -17.37 -6.78
C GLU A 8 -8.96 -17.18 -5.32
N GLN A 9 -7.85 -17.82 -4.94
CA GLN A 9 -7.25 -17.65 -3.62
C GLN A 9 -6.78 -16.21 -3.40
N TYR A 10 -6.17 -15.57 -4.41
CA TYR A 10 -5.76 -14.18 -4.34
C TYR A 10 -6.95 -13.25 -4.08
N ASN A 11 -8.03 -13.36 -4.87
CA ASN A 11 -9.22 -12.53 -4.69
C ASN A 11 -9.87 -12.77 -3.31
N THR A 12 -9.96 -14.04 -2.87
CA THR A 12 -10.45 -14.39 -1.53
C THR A 12 -9.61 -13.73 -0.42
N LEU A 13 -8.29 -13.66 -0.58
CA LEU A 13 -7.42 -12.98 0.38
C LEU A 13 -7.66 -11.48 0.44
N VAL A 14 -7.92 -10.84 -0.71
CA VAL A 14 -8.28 -9.41 -0.76
C VAL A 14 -9.61 -9.15 -0.06
N GLU A 15 -10.62 -9.98 -0.28
CA GLU A 15 -11.91 -9.88 0.42
C GLU A 15 -11.77 -10.08 1.93
N ARG A 16 -10.95 -11.06 2.36
CA ARG A 16 -10.64 -11.26 3.78
C ARG A 16 -9.88 -10.08 4.39
N LEU A 17 -8.98 -9.46 3.63
CA LEU A 17 -8.31 -8.23 4.07
C LEU A 17 -9.32 -7.10 4.23
N ALA A 18 -10.26 -6.96 3.30
CA ALA A 18 -11.36 -6.01 3.41
C ALA A 18 -12.14 -6.24 4.71
N LEU A 19 -12.58 -7.47 4.99
CA LEU A 19 -13.29 -7.80 6.24
C LEU A 19 -12.48 -7.44 7.49
N LYS A 20 -11.18 -7.78 7.53
CA LYS A 20 -10.32 -7.42 8.67
C LYS A 20 -10.22 -5.91 8.90
N VAL A 21 -10.14 -5.13 7.83
CA VAL A 21 -10.13 -3.66 7.93
C VAL A 21 -11.47 -3.16 8.47
N TYR A 22 -12.59 -3.71 8.00
CA TYR A 22 -13.93 -3.36 8.47
C TYR A 22 -14.12 -3.69 9.95
N ASP A 23 -13.74 -4.90 10.37
CA ASP A 23 -13.86 -5.39 11.74
C ASP A 23 -12.97 -4.63 12.74
N SER A 24 -11.94 -3.92 12.26
CA SER A 24 -11.11 -3.07 13.10
C SER A 24 -11.82 -1.80 13.60
N ASP A 25 -13.01 -1.50 13.05
CA ASP A 25 -13.82 -0.29 13.25
C ASP A 25 -13.06 1.04 13.04
N TRP A 26 -11.88 0.97 12.42
CA TRP A 26 -11.10 2.14 12.10
C TRP A 26 -11.58 2.76 10.79
N ARG A 27 -11.99 4.04 10.88
CA ARG A 27 -12.55 4.79 9.76
C ARG A 27 -11.46 5.55 9.02
N PHE A 28 -11.52 5.48 7.69
CA PHE A 28 -10.63 6.17 6.76
C PHE A 28 -11.44 6.75 5.61
N ASN A 29 -10.83 7.68 4.87
CA ASN A 29 -11.47 8.36 3.75
C ASN A 29 -10.59 8.41 2.50
N GLN A 30 -9.46 7.71 2.52
CA GLN A 30 -8.53 7.62 1.39
C GLN A 30 -7.82 6.28 1.40
N ILE A 31 -7.67 5.67 0.22
CA ILE A 31 -6.75 4.56 0.00
C ILE A 31 -5.56 5.05 -0.83
N ILE A 32 -4.35 4.70 -0.41
CA ILE A 32 -3.13 4.84 -1.23
C ILE A 32 -2.59 3.44 -1.45
N CYS A 33 -2.44 3.00 -2.71
CA CYS A 33 -1.77 1.75 -3.02
C CYS A 33 -0.36 1.95 -3.54
N LEU A 34 0.54 1.04 -3.16
CA LEU A 34 1.91 1.04 -3.67
C LEU A 34 1.98 0.29 -5.00
N ALA A 35 2.36 0.98 -6.06
CA ALA A 35 2.56 0.35 -7.35
C ALA A 35 3.91 -0.39 -7.39
N ARG A 36 3.99 -1.58 -7.99
CA ARG A 36 2.94 -2.25 -8.78
C ARG A 36 2.10 -3.27 -8.01
N GLY A 37 2.64 -3.90 -6.97
CA GLY A 37 2.00 -5.03 -6.27
C GLY A 37 0.63 -4.69 -5.68
N GLY A 38 0.54 -3.55 -4.98
CA GLY A 38 -0.68 -3.06 -4.37
C GLY A 38 -1.79 -2.61 -5.33
N LEU A 39 -1.59 -2.55 -6.65
CA LEU A 39 -2.58 -2.02 -7.60
C LEU A 39 -3.92 -2.77 -7.52
N ARG A 40 -3.87 -4.11 -7.53
CA ARG A 40 -5.09 -4.94 -7.50
C ARG A 40 -5.78 -4.86 -6.14
N VAL A 41 -5.02 -4.86 -5.06
CA VAL A 41 -5.53 -4.71 -3.68
C VAL A 41 -6.21 -3.35 -3.52
N GLY A 42 -5.55 -2.28 -3.95
CA GLY A 42 -6.06 -0.91 -3.90
C GLY A 42 -7.33 -0.71 -4.70
N ASP A 43 -7.37 -1.17 -5.96
CA ASP A 43 -8.58 -1.11 -6.81
C ASP A 43 -9.77 -1.79 -6.14
N VAL A 44 -9.61 -3.05 -5.67
CA VAL A 44 -10.72 -3.78 -5.03
C VAL A 44 -11.18 -3.10 -3.76
N LEU A 45 -10.27 -2.75 -2.85
CA LEU A 45 -10.64 -2.15 -1.57
C LEU A 45 -11.32 -0.78 -1.78
N SER A 46 -10.83 0.04 -2.72
CA SER A 46 -11.45 1.35 -2.99
C SER A 46 -12.91 1.24 -3.44
N ARG A 47 -13.26 0.18 -4.18
CA ARG A 47 -14.63 -0.09 -4.61
C ARG A 47 -15.50 -0.62 -3.49
N ILE A 48 -14.98 -1.53 -2.67
CA ILE A 48 -15.71 -2.10 -1.52
C ILE A 48 -16.06 -1.00 -0.51
N TYR A 49 -15.11 -0.09 -0.26
CA TYR A 49 -15.26 0.98 0.73
C TYR A 49 -15.82 2.28 0.16
N GLU A 50 -15.99 2.38 -1.16
CA GLU A 50 -16.47 3.58 -1.85
C GLU A 50 -15.65 4.84 -1.51
N VAL A 51 -14.32 4.69 -1.40
CA VAL A 51 -13.39 5.80 -1.11
C VAL A 51 -12.43 6.07 -2.28
N PRO A 52 -11.90 7.30 -2.41
CA PRO A 52 -10.90 7.61 -3.42
C PRO A 52 -9.65 6.72 -3.37
N LEU A 53 -9.11 6.41 -4.55
CA LEU A 53 -7.87 5.67 -4.74
C LEU A 53 -6.77 6.61 -5.22
N ALA A 54 -5.60 6.49 -4.59
CA ALA A 54 -4.35 7.06 -5.05
C ALA A 54 -3.32 5.96 -5.34
N ILE A 55 -2.52 6.14 -6.38
CA ILE A 55 -1.48 5.19 -6.80
C ILE A 55 -0.13 5.87 -6.62
N LEU A 56 0.72 5.32 -5.75
CA LEU A 56 2.07 5.81 -5.50
C LEU A 56 3.10 4.78 -5.97
N SER A 57 3.95 5.18 -6.91
CA SER A 57 5.04 4.33 -7.38
C SER A 57 6.27 4.43 -6.48
N THR A 58 6.87 3.28 -6.18
CA THR A 58 8.18 3.18 -5.52
C THR A 58 9.10 2.29 -6.33
N HIS A 59 10.38 2.61 -6.39
CA HIS A 59 11.38 1.77 -7.03
C HIS A 59 12.68 1.80 -6.22
N SER A 60 13.39 0.67 -6.19
CA SER A 60 14.69 0.55 -5.53
C SER A 60 15.78 0.57 -6.60
N TYR A 61 16.77 1.46 -6.46
CA TYR A 61 17.95 1.49 -7.33
C TYR A 61 19.08 0.66 -6.73
N THR A 62 19.29 -0.57 -7.20
CA THR A 62 20.54 -1.29 -6.93
C THR A 62 21.65 -0.76 -7.83
N ALA A 63 22.69 -0.16 -7.25
CA ALA A 63 23.90 0.20 -8.00
C ALA A 63 24.58 -1.07 -8.54
N GLU A 64 25.11 -0.99 -9.76
CA GLU A 64 25.91 -2.05 -10.39
C GLU A 64 27.10 -2.40 -9.47
N GLY A 65 27.04 -3.56 -8.81
CA GLY A 65 28.00 -3.93 -7.75
C GLY A 65 27.43 -4.86 -6.67
N GLY A 66 26.11 -5.03 -6.60
CA GLY A 66 25.44 -6.18 -5.97
C GLY A 66 25.43 -6.25 -4.43
N THR A 67 26.19 -5.41 -3.73
CA THR A 67 26.31 -5.46 -2.25
C THR A 67 25.66 -4.30 -1.51
N VAL A 68 25.23 -3.25 -2.20
CA VAL A 68 24.51 -2.12 -1.58
C VAL A 68 23.02 -2.29 -1.80
N ARG A 69 22.25 -2.49 -0.72
CA ARG A 69 20.78 -2.39 -0.76
C ARG A 69 20.42 -1.04 -1.36
N GLY A 70 19.74 -1.07 -2.49
CA GLY A 70 19.46 0.12 -3.28
C GLY A 70 18.66 1.17 -2.51
N GLN A 71 18.95 2.45 -2.78
CA GLN A 71 18.18 3.55 -2.21
C GLN A 71 16.74 3.47 -2.73
N LEU A 72 15.76 3.44 -1.82
CA LEU A 72 14.36 3.51 -2.17
C LEU A 72 14.03 4.93 -2.67
N VAL A 73 13.42 5.01 -3.85
CA VAL A 73 12.90 6.24 -4.41
C VAL A 73 11.38 6.19 -4.39
N ILE A 74 10.78 7.18 -3.73
CA ILE A 74 9.33 7.41 -3.68
C ILE A 74 9.01 8.50 -4.71
N ALA A 75 8.18 8.16 -5.71
CA ALA A 75 7.80 9.09 -6.76
C ALA A 75 7.26 10.42 -6.17
N GLU A 76 7.59 11.54 -6.80
CA GLU A 76 7.18 12.87 -6.33
C GLU A 76 5.66 13.03 -6.37
N HIS A 77 5.04 12.57 -7.46
CA HIS A 77 3.60 12.65 -7.69
C HIS A 77 2.92 11.29 -7.57
N MET A 78 1.63 11.33 -7.25
CA MET A 78 0.72 10.18 -7.26
C MET A 78 -0.47 10.49 -8.18
N THR A 79 -0.99 9.46 -8.82
CA THR A 79 -2.22 9.56 -9.62
C THR A 79 -3.42 9.25 -8.74
N MET A 80 -4.51 10.02 -8.86
CA MET A 80 -5.64 9.91 -7.95
C MET A 80 -6.98 9.99 -8.68
N THR A 81 -7.99 9.33 -8.13
CA THR A 81 -9.39 9.42 -8.62
C THR A 81 -10.16 10.61 -8.06
N ALA A 82 -9.58 11.38 -7.14
CA ALA A 82 -10.15 12.58 -6.53
C ALA A 82 -9.17 13.76 -6.62
N PRO A 83 -9.66 15.01 -6.60
CA PRO A 83 -8.82 16.20 -6.76
C PRO A 83 -7.92 16.49 -5.55
N ARG A 84 -8.21 15.90 -4.39
CA ARG A 84 -7.46 16.11 -3.14
C ARG A 84 -7.33 14.80 -2.36
N LEU A 85 -6.22 14.67 -1.64
CA LEU A 85 -5.95 13.54 -0.74
C LEU A 85 -6.74 13.70 0.55
N GLY A 86 -7.40 12.62 0.98
CA GLY A 86 -8.03 12.56 2.30
C GLY A 86 -7.01 12.63 3.45
N GLU A 87 -7.54 12.75 4.67
CA GLU A 87 -6.76 12.94 5.89
C GLU A 87 -6.48 11.63 6.67
N ARG A 88 -7.32 10.60 6.50
CA ARG A 88 -7.16 9.30 7.16
C ARG A 88 -6.93 8.26 6.09
N VAL A 89 -5.70 7.75 6.03
CA VAL A 89 -5.20 7.01 4.88
C VAL A 89 -4.99 5.54 5.21
N LEU A 90 -5.63 4.66 4.44
CA LEU A 90 -5.27 3.25 4.39
C LEU A 90 -4.21 3.04 3.29
N LEU A 91 -2.97 2.78 3.71
CA LEU A 91 -1.86 2.46 2.83
C LEU A 91 -1.83 0.95 2.54
N VAL A 92 -1.93 0.56 1.27
CA VAL A 92 -2.06 -0.85 0.87
C VAL A 92 -1.00 -1.33 -0.09
N ASP A 93 -0.60 -2.57 0.08
CA ASP A 93 0.30 -3.31 -0.80
C ASP A 93 -0.09 -4.79 -0.82
N ASP A 94 0.37 -5.57 -1.80
CA ASP A 94 0.10 -7.01 -1.80
C ASP A 94 1.03 -7.76 -0.83
N MET A 95 2.32 -7.44 -0.82
CA MET A 95 3.31 -8.17 -0.04
C MET A 95 4.32 -7.25 0.64
N VAL A 96 4.58 -7.53 1.90
CA VAL A 96 5.69 -6.96 2.67
C VAL A 96 6.72 -8.03 2.95
N ASP A 97 7.89 -7.87 2.35
CA ASP A 97 9.09 -8.66 2.67
C ASP A 97 9.81 -8.04 3.88
N SER A 98 10.84 -7.21 3.67
CA SER A 98 11.56 -6.56 4.79
C SER A 98 10.85 -5.39 5.48
N GLY A 99 9.70 -4.93 4.98
CA GLY A 99 9.01 -3.73 5.51
C GLY A 99 9.56 -2.39 5.04
N HIS A 100 10.78 -2.33 4.49
CA HIS A 100 11.49 -1.07 4.23
C HIS A 100 10.72 -0.09 3.34
N THR A 101 10.13 -0.57 2.24
CA THR A 101 9.34 0.27 1.32
C THR A 101 8.12 0.86 2.01
N LEU A 102 7.32 0.02 2.66
CA LEU A 102 6.09 0.42 3.33
C LEU A 102 6.40 1.41 4.47
N GLU A 103 7.44 1.15 5.25
CA GLU A 103 7.89 2.03 6.34
C GLU A 103 8.36 3.39 5.83
N ALA A 104 9.15 3.43 4.76
CA ALA A 104 9.61 4.68 4.17
C ALA A 104 8.46 5.53 3.64
N VAL A 105 7.48 4.91 2.96
CA VAL A 105 6.28 5.63 2.51
C VAL A 105 5.44 6.11 3.70
N TYR A 106 5.22 5.24 4.69
CA TYR A 106 4.48 5.58 5.91
C TYR A 106 5.05 6.83 6.60
N LYS A 107 6.39 6.93 6.68
CA LYS A 107 7.08 8.10 7.25
C LYS A 107 7.06 9.33 6.35
N THR A 108 7.05 9.15 5.04
CA THR A 108 7.13 10.25 4.06
C THR A 108 5.79 10.93 3.82
N LEU A 109 4.67 10.21 3.92
CA LEU A 109 3.35 10.78 3.64
C LEU A 109 2.99 11.98 4.55
N PRO A 110 3.15 11.90 5.88
CA PRO A 110 2.85 13.04 6.76
C PRO A 110 3.74 14.26 6.53
N THR A 111 4.99 14.06 6.07
CA THR A 111 5.91 15.18 5.78
C THR A 111 5.56 15.88 4.48
N ARG A 112 5.05 15.15 3.49
CA ARG A 112 4.57 15.72 2.21
C ARG A 112 3.16 16.32 2.31
N PHE A 113 2.32 15.77 3.19
CA PHE A 113 0.92 16.12 3.31
C PHE A 113 0.57 16.33 4.79
N ALA A 114 0.81 17.54 5.29
CA ALA A 114 0.64 17.89 6.69
C ALA A 114 -0.81 17.76 7.22
N HIS A 115 -1.80 17.67 6.33
CA HIS A 115 -3.20 17.47 6.69
C HIS A 115 -3.56 15.99 6.95
N ILE A 116 -2.64 15.05 6.71
CA ILE A 116 -2.86 13.65 7.08
C ILE A 116 -2.83 13.56 8.61
N THR A 117 -3.91 13.04 9.19
CA THR A 117 -4.10 12.93 10.63
C THR A 117 -3.86 11.52 11.15
N ASP A 118 -4.04 10.49 10.31
CA ASP A 118 -3.82 9.10 10.70
C ASP A 118 -3.51 8.23 9.46
N ILE A 119 -2.63 7.25 9.64
CA ILE A 119 -2.27 6.28 8.59
C ILE A 119 -2.28 4.88 9.20
N ARG A 120 -2.95 3.94 8.55
CA ARG A 120 -2.79 2.50 8.80
C ARG A 120 -2.38 1.76 7.54
N THR A 121 -1.77 0.60 7.71
CA THR A 121 -1.32 -0.24 6.61
C THR A 121 -2.14 -1.52 6.53
N ALA A 122 -2.44 -2.00 5.32
CA ALA A 122 -3.10 -3.28 5.10
C ALA A 122 -2.44 -4.04 3.94
N VAL A 123 -2.01 -5.27 4.20
CA VAL A 123 -1.25 -6.09 3.24
C VAL A 123 -1.73 -7.54 3.26
N LEU A 124 -1.66 -8.23 2.11
CA LEU A 124 -2.10 -9.64 2.03
C LEU A 124 -1.08 -10.58 2.68
N TRP A 125 0.20 -10.36 2.40
CA TRP A 125 1.29 -11.16 2.95
C TRP A 125 2.28 -10.29 3.71
N TYR A 126 2.57 -10.72 4.92
CA TYR A 126 3.68 -10.19 5.71
C TYR A 126 4.65 -11.33 5.96
N LYS A 127 5.88 -11.21 5.45
CA LYS A 127 6.92 -12.20 5.69
C LYS A 127 7.52 -11.92 7.07
N GLY A 128 6.93 -12.52 8.09
CA GLY A 128 7.52 -12.56 9.43
C GLY A 128 8.85 -13.32 9.38
N HIS A 129 9.88 -12.73 9.97
CA HIS A 129 11.14 -13.42 10.25
C HIS A 129 11.03 -14.23 11.54
#